data_AF-A0A7C4S0M6-F1
#
_entry.id   AF-A0A7C4S0M6-F1
#
_cell.length_a   1.000
_cell.length_b   1.000
_cell.length_c   1.000
_cell.angle_alpha   90.00
_cell.angle_beta   90.00
_cell.angle_gamma   90.00
#
_symmetry.space_group_name_H-M   'P 1'
#
loop_
_entity.id
_entity.type
_entity.pdbx_description
1 polymer ?
#
loop_
_entity_poly.entity_id
_entity_poly.type
_entity_poly.pdbx_seq_one_letter_code
_entity_poly.pdbx_strand_id
1 'polypeptide(L)'
;MSSGGYYKILLDKVYDRIKCVGEVSFEDLRNWAKGEGIGLATLTVILSDLLKDGKISAPQGFIEVEDLLCSFSVPKVISVMTHSEEASKIKHEDKATSDIVTSRVEDLKKSDVDWMKDPDLRRSIEYLNKYRSVGVIRFLKDLSDMGISNPDGVLKKLISLGYVDYSHFGVVNASQKLPKISDKRLLSEYI
;
A
#
# COMPACT_ATOMS: atom_id res chain seq x y z
N MET A 1 5.39 -4.60 -28.43
CA MET A 1 6.61 -4.23 -27.67
C MET A 1 6.64 -5.12 -26.44
N SER A 2 7.72 -5.88 -26.22
CA SER A 2 7.79 -6.83 -25.11
C SER A 2 7.84 -6.09 -23.77
N SER A 3 6.95 -6.43 -22.84
CA SER A 3 6.79 -5.74 -21.54
C SER A 3 8.07 -5.69 -20.69
N GLY A 4 9.08 -6.52 -20.99
CA GLY A 4 10.38 -6.48 -20.31
C GLY A 4 11.25 -5.26 -20.64
N GLY A 5 11.03 -4.59 -21.78
CA GLY A 5 11.86 -3.46 -22.20
C GLY A 5 11.61 -2.17 -21.43
N TYR A 6 10.34 -1.87 -21.12
CA TYR A 6 9.97 -0.62 -20.44
C TYR A 6 10.45 -0.57 -18.99
N TYR A 7 10.32 -1.68 -18.27
CA TYR A 7 10.82 -1.78 -16.89
C TYR A 7 12.33 -1.55 -16.81
N LYS A 8 13.10 -2.15 -17.74
CA LYS A 8 14.55 -1.97 -17.80
C LYS A 8 14.94 -0.50 -18.01
N ILE A 9 14.23 0.22 -18.89
CA ILE A 9 14.44 1.66 -19.10
C ILE A 9 14.22 2.45 -17.81
N LEU A 10 13.16 2.14 -17.05
CA LEU A 10 12.91 2.80 -15.77
C LEU A 10 13.98 2.49 -14.73
N LEU A 11 14.42 1.22 -14.66
CA LEU A 11 15.47 0.79 -13.74
C LEU A 11 16.78 1.53 -14.03
N ASP A 12 17.22 1.55 -15.29
CA ASP A 12 18.45 2.23 -15.71
C ASP A 12 18.35 3.74 -15.42
N LYS A 13 17.20 4.36 -15.71
CA LYS A 13 16.97 5.80 -15.47
C LYS A 13 17.02 6.15 -13.97
N VAL A 14 16.42 5.33 -13.11
CA VAL A 14 16.48 5.53 -11.65
C VAL A 14 17.91 5.34 -11.14
N TYR A 15 18.60 4.31 -11.62
CA TYR A 15 19.99 4.05 -11.23
C TYR A 15 20.92 5.19 -11.66
N ASP A 16 20.81 5.68 -12.90
CA ASP A 16 21.59 6.81 -13.39
C ASP A 16 21.34 8.07 -12.56
N ARG A 17 20.09 8.31 -12.16
CA ARG A 17 19.76 9.43 -11.26
C ARG A 17 20.48 9.32 -9.92
N ILE A 18 20.42 8.16 -9.28
CA ILE A 18 21.11 7.91 -8.00
C ILE A 18 22.62 8.07 -8.20
N LYS A 19 23.16 7.61 -9.33
CA LYS A 19 24.57 7.73 -9.68
C LYS A 19 25.04 9.16 -9.88
N CYS A 20 24.23 10.00 -10.53
CA CYS A 20 24.55 11.42 -10.71
C CYS A 20 24.54 12.21 -9.40
N VAL A 21 23.70 11.83 -8.44
CA VAL A 21 23.55 12.53 -7.16
C VAL A 21 24.51 11.98 -6.10
N GLY A 22 24.87 10.69 -6.19
CA GLY A 22 25.73 9.99 -5.23
C GLY A 22 24.94 9.48 -4.02
N GLU A 23 24.36 10.39 -3.23
CA GLU A 23 23.53 10.09 -2.07
C GLU A 23 22.21 10.87 -2.14
N VAL A 24 21.08 10.16 -2.10
CA VAL A 24 19.74 10.77 -2.24
C VAL A 24 18.79 10.22 -1.18
N SER A 25 17.98 11.09 -0.58
CA SER A 25 16.91 10.65 0.32
C SER A 25 15.77 10.00 -0.45
N PHE A 26 15.02 9.12 0.20
CA PHE A 26 13.84 8.52 -0.43
C PHE A 26 12.84 9.56 -0.91
N GLU A 27 12.59 10.60 -0.12
CA GLU A 27 11.59 11.63 -0.46
C GLU A 27 12.04 12.49 -1.65
N ASP A 28 13.33 12.83 -1.75
CA ASP A 28 13.85 13.55 -2.91
C ASP A 28 13.77 12.71 -4.18
N LEU A 29 14.12 11.42 -4.07
CA LEU A 29 14.02 10.49 -5.18
C LEU A 29 12.57 10.25 -5.59
N ARG A 30 11.64 10.16 -4.62
CA ARG A 30 10.20 10.04 -4.85
C ARG A 30 9.63 11.27 -5.54
N ASN A 31 10.02 12.47 -5.11
CA ASN A 31 9.58 13.72 -5.72
C ASN A 31 10.05 13.83 -7.17
N TRP A 32 11.31 13.47 -7.43
CA TRP A 32 11.83 13.37 -8.79
C TRP A 32 11.07 12.32 -9.62
N ALA A 33 10.88 11.12 -9.09
CA ALA A 33 10.18 10.02 -9.76
C ALA A 33 8.75 10.41 -10.15
N LYS A 34 8.04 11.16 -9.29
CA LYS A 34 6.71 11.69 -9.58
C LYS A 34 6.72 12.64 -10.78
N GLY A 35 7.73 13.50 -10.90
CA GLY A 35 7.92 14.38 -12.06
C GLY A 35 8.20 13.62 -13.36
N GLU A 36 8.81 12.44 -13.26
CA GLU A 36 9.11 11.54 -14.37
C GLU A 36 7.98 10.54 -14.69
N GLY A 37 6.84 10.63 -14.00
CA GLY A 37 5.71 9.72 -14.17
C GLY A 37 5.92 8.31 -13.61
N ILE A 38 6.90 8.13 -12.72
CA ILE A 38 7.19 6.86 -12.05
C ILE A 38 6.36 6.80 -10.76
N GLY A 39 5.45 5.83 -10.67
CA GLY A 39 4.61 5.61 -9.49
C GLY A 39 5.39 5.05 -8.30
N LEU A 40 4.87 5.27 -7.09
CA LEU A 40 5.49 4.82 -5.83
C LEU A 40 5.78 3.32 -5.84
N ALA A 41 4.79 2.49 -6.18
CA ALA A 41 4.95 1.03 -6.25
C ALA A 41 6.04 0.60 -7.26
N THR A 42 6.15 1.28 -8.40
CA THR A 42 7.21 0.98 -9.38
C THR A 42 8.58 1.38 -8.85
N LEU A 43 8.67 2.55 -8.20
CA LEU A 43 9.91 3.01 -7.60
C LEU A 43 10.40 2.06 -6.48
N THR A 44 9.50 1.58 -5.62
CA THR A 44 9.87 0.66 -4.53
C THR A 44 10.36 -0.69 -5.04
N VAL A 45 9.75 -1.21 -6.11
CA VAL A 45 10.21 -2.44 -6.78
C VAL A 45 11.60 -2.24 -7.39
N ILE A 46 11.81 -1.13 -8.12
CA ILE A 46 13.12 -0.80 -8.70
C ILE A 46 14.20 -0.70 -7.61
N LEU A 47 13.93 0.01 -6.52
CA LEU A 47 14.88 0.13 -5.41
C LEU A 47 15.19 -1.22 -4.76
N SER A 48 14.19 -2.06 -4.59
CA SER A 48 14.37 -3.42 -4.05
C SER A 48 15.26 -4.28 -4.95
N ASP A 49 15.07 -4.19 -6.26
CA ASP A 49 15.89 -4.91 -7.23
C ASP A 49 17.33 -4.38 -7.26
N LEU A 50 17.52 -3.06 -7.25
CA LEU A 50 18.86 -2.45 -7.19
C LEU A 50 19.62 -2.78 -5.90
N LEU A 51 18.91 -2.87 -4.76
CA LEU A 51 19.47 -3.31 -3.47
C LEU A 51 19.87 -4.79 -3.52
N LYS A 52 19.01 -5.67 -4.05
CA LYS A 52 19.31 -7.09 -4.23
C LYS A 52 20.49 -7.32 -5.17
N ASP A 53 20.58 -6.52 -6.24
CA ASP A 53 21.69 -6.52 -7.19
C ASP A 53 22.99 -5.94 -6.60
N GLY A 54 22.96 -5.38 -5.39
CA GLY A 54 24.13 -4.75 -4.75
C GLY A 54 24.62 -3.47 -5.44
N LYS A 55 23.81 -2.87 -6.31
CA LYS A 55 24.16 -1.64 -7.05
C LYS A 55 24.05 -0.38 -6.19
N ILE A 56 23.17 -0.44 -5.20
CA ILE A 56 22.91 0.64 -4.25
C ILE A 56 22.90 0.07 -2.83
N SER A 57 23.10 0.94 -1.84
CA SER A 57 23.06 0.60 -0.42
C SER A 57 22.14 1.57 0.33
N ALA A 58 21.65 1.12 1.49
CA ALA A 58 20.79 1.86 2.40
C ALA A 58 21.55 2.22 3.69
N PRO A 59 22.48 3.18 3.67
CA PRO A 59 23.37 3.47 4.81
C PRO A 59 22.63 3.89 6.08
N GLN A 60 21.44 4.49 5.95
CA GLN A 60 20.61 4.92 7.08
C GLN A 60 19.44 3.97 7.37
N GLY A 61 19.49 2.74 6.86
CA GLY A 61 18.45 1.73 7.05
C GLY A 61 17.16 2.05 6.30
N PHE A 62 16.06 1.49 6.79
CA PHE A 62 14.77 1.49 6.13
C PHE A 62 13.71 2.22 6.96
N ILE A 63 12.73 2.81 6.27
CA ILE A 63 11.53 3.41 6.84
C ILE A 63 10.30 2.73 6.22
N GLU A 64 9.22 2.64 6.97
CA GLU A 64 7.92 2.23 6.44
C GLU A 64 7.21 3.44 5.85
N VAL A 65 6.85 3.35 4.57
CA VAL A 65 6.06 4.35 3.88
C VAL A 65 4.71 3.76 3.53
N GLU A 66 3.66 4.42 4.01
CA GLU A 66 2.28 4.02 3.75
C GLU A 66 1.79 4.63 2.43
N ASP A 67 1.37 3.78 1.51
CA ASP A 67 0.57 4.15 0.35
C ASP A 67 -0.91 3.85 0.62
N LEU A 68 -1.80 4.32 -0.25
CA LEU A 68 -3.24 4.01 -0.22
C LEU A 68 -3.51 2.49 -0.14
N LEU A 69 -2.56 1.67 -0.61
CA LEU A 69 -2.73 0.25 -0.89
C LEU A 69 -1.76 -0.68 -0.12
N CYS A 70 -0.57 -0.23 0.31
CA CYS A 70 0.44 -1.05 0.98
C CYS A 70 1.34 -0.20 1.89
N SER A 71 1.92 -0.78 2.94
CA SER A 71 3.12 -0.25 3.58
C SER A 71 4.36 -0.84 2.90
N PHE A 72 5.33 0.01 2.57
CA PHE A 72 6.58 -0.38 1.92
C PHE A 72 7.76 -0.06 2.82
N SER A 73 8.62 -1.06 3.06
CA SER A 73 9.93 -0.83 3.65
C SER A 73 10.87 -0.28 2.59
N VAL A 74 11.21 0.99 2.68
CA VAL A 74 12.03 1.69 1.69
C VAL A 74 13.29 2.27 2.34
N PRO A 75 14.42 2.31 1.64
CA PRO A 75 15.65 2.85 2.19
C PRO A 75 15.51 4.34 2.47
N LYS A 76 15.79 4.80 3.70
CA LYS A 76 15.68 6.22 4.08
C LYS A 76 16.57 7.10 3.20
N VAL A 77 17.78 6.60 2.97
CA VAL A 77 18.80 7.22 2.12
C VAL A 77 19.38 6.13 1.24
N ILE A 78 19.62 6.47 -0.02
CA ILE A 78 20.19 5.59 -1.03
C ILE A 78 21.55 6.14 -1.44
N SER A 79 22.56 5.29 -1.42
CA SER A 79 23.91 5.60 -1.90
C SER A 79 24.39 4.57 -2.91
N VAL A 80 25.23 4.97 -3.87
CA VAL A 80 25.81 4.06 -4.86
C VAL A 80 26.92 3.23 -4.21
N MET A 81 26.87 1.92 -4.37
CA MET A 81 28.02 1.07 -4.04
C MET A 81 29.06 1.17 -5.17
N THR A 82 30.05 2.04 -4.99
CA THR A 82 31.28 2.00 -5.79
C THR A 82 32.21 0.97 -5.17
N HIS A 83 32.49 -0.12 -5.90
CA HIS A 83 33.48 -1.11 -5.50
C HIS A 83 34.87 -0.45 -5.36
N SER A 84 35.21 -0.11 -4.11
CA SER A 84 36.58 -0.07 -3.61
C SER A 84 36.53 -0.49 -2.15
N GLU A 85 37.01 -1.71 -1.92
CA GLU A 85 37.43 -2.33 -0.67
C GLU A 85 36.40 -3.10 0.18
N GLU A 86 36.83 -4.32 0.52
CA GLU A 86 36.07 -5.48 0.93
C GLU A 86 35.95 -5.64 2.46
N ALA A 87 34.90 -6.40 2.81
CA ALA A 87 34.84 -7.36 3.91
C ALA A 87 34.94 -6.88 5.37
N SER A 88 33.79 -6.91 6.05
CA SER A 88 33.56 -7.84 7.19
C SER A 88 32.07 -7.86 7.55
N LYS A 89 31.38 -9.00 7.32
CA LYS A 89 30.85 -9.92 8.35
C LYS A 89 30.05 -9.19 9.45
N ILE A 90 28.77 -9.51 9.65
CA ILE A 90 28.35 -10.71 10.38
C ILE A 90 27.04 -11.30 9.81
N LYS A 91 27.05 -12.63 9.67
CA LYS A 91 25.89 -13.50 9.44
C LYS A 91 25.11 -13.65 10.75
N HIS A 92 23.78 -13.76 10.71
CA HIS A 92 23.09 -14.83 11.43
C HIS A 92 21.74 -15.15 10.77
N GLU A 93 21.60 -16.43 10.45
CA GLU A 93 20.39 -17.09 9.96
C GLU A 93 19.39 -17.34 11.11
N ASP A 94 18.12 -17.38 10.72
CA ASP A 94 17.04 -18.28 11.14
C ASP A 94 16.25 -18.13 12.46
N LYS A 95 14.92 -18.12 12.21
CA LYS A 95 13.78 -18.69 12.97
C LYS A 95 13.08 -17.87 14.07
N ALA A 96 11.87 -17.45 13.67
CA ALA A 96 10.56 -17.76 14.28
C ALA A 96 10.26 -17.42 15.75
N THR A 97 9.05 -16.86 15.92
CA THR A 97 8.21 -16.77 17.15
C THR A 97 8.79 -15.87 18.25
N SER A 98 8.05 -15.14 19.06
CA SER A 98 6.64 -14.79 19.24
C SER A 98 6.65 -13.75 20.37
N ASP A 99 5.76 -12.77 20.30
CA ASP A 99 5.15 -12.09 21.44
C ASP A 99 5.95 -11.15 22.36
N ILE A 100 5.20 -10.12 22.77
CA ILE A 100 5.30 -9.28 24.00
C ILE A 100 5.88 -7.88 23.76
N VAL A 101 5.04 -6.89 23.40
CA VAL A 101 3.99 -6.16 24.18
C VAL A 101 4.56 -4.82 24.65
N THR A 102 4.19 -3.70 24.02
CA THR A 102 2.99 -2.86 24.23
C THR A 102 3.31 -1.67 25.14
N SER A 103 2.63 -0.57 24.81
CA SER A 103 2.49 0.71 25.52
C SER A 103 3.37 1.80 24.89
N ARG A 104 2.87 2.96 24.46
CA ARG A 104 1.60 3.61 24.79
C ARG A 104 1.45 4.88 23.94
N VAL A 105 0.44 4.92 23.07
CA VAL A 105 -0.35 6.11 22.73
C VAL A 105 -1.69 5.56 22.24
N GLU A 106 -2.52 5.12 23.18
CA GLU A 106 -3.63 5.90 23.77
C GLU A 106 -4.78 6.11 22.78
N ASP A 107 -5.69 5.14 22.82
CA ASP A 107 -7.09 5.37 23.15
C ASP A 107 -7.85 6.40 22.31
N LEU A 108 -7.86 6.20 20.99
CA LEU A 108 -9.06 6.53 20.23
C LEU A 108 -10.03 5.35 20.34
N LYS A 109 -10.84 5.47 21.38
CA LYS A 109 -12.13 4.82 21.59
C LYS A 109 -12.65 4.18 20.31
N LYS A 110 -12.96 2.89 20.42
CA LYS A 110 -13.99 2.17 19.67
C LYS A 110 -15.30 2.95 19.77
N SER A 111 -15.37 4.11 19.11
CA SER A 111 -16.60 4.81 18.91
C SER A 111 -17.39 3.93 17.99
N ASP A 112 -18.64 3.70 18.37
CA ASP A 112 -19.68 3.31 17.47
C ASP A 112 -19.69 4.33 16.31
N VAL A 113 -18.82 4.12 15.31
CA VAL A 113 -18.96 4.77 14.02
C VAL A 113 -20.25 4.18 13.51
N ASP A 114 -21.32 4.92 13.79
CA ASP A 114 -22.64 4.62 13.33
C ASP A 114 -22.58 4.74 11.81
N TRP A 115 -22.26 3.63 11.15
CA TRP A 115 -22.22 3.51 9.71
C TRP A 115 -23.60 3.81 9.10
N MET A 116 -24.66 3.94 9.90
CA MET A 116 -25.96 4.45 9.47
C MET A 116 -25.95 5.98 9.26
N LYS A 117 -25.03 6.73 9.88
CA LYS A 117 -24.88 8.19 9.71
C LYS A 117 -24.03 8.59 8.51
N ASP A 118 -23.09 7.73 8.10
CA ASP A 118 -22.24 7.98 6.93
C ASP A 118 -22.87 7.25 5.71
N PRO A 119 -23.54 7.97 4.78
CA PRO A 119 -24.23 7.37 3.66
C PRO A 119 -23.27 6.67 2.69
N ASP A 120 -22.04 7.18 2.56
CA ASP A 120 -21.02 6.61 1.68
C ASP A 120 -20.52 5.29 2.27
N LEU A 121 -20.22 5.27 3.58
CA LEU A 121 -19.82 4.05 4.29
C LEU A 121 -20.94 2.99 4.26
N ARG A 122 -22.20 3.40 4.45
CA ARG A 122 -23.35 2.50 4.36
C ARG A 122 -23.45 1.83 3.00
N ARG A 123 -23.36 2.60 1.90
CA ARG A 123 -23.41 2.08 0.53
C ARG A 123 -22.26 1.13 0.24
N SER A 124 -21.06 1.42 0.72
CA SER A 124 -19.93 0.50 0.57
C SER A 124 -20.11 -0.81 1.35
N ILE A 125 -20.69 -0.76 2.55
CA ILE A 125 -21.05 -1.96 3.32
C ILE A 125 -22.13 -2.78 2.59
N GLU A 126 -23.14 -2.12 2.03
CA GLU A 126 -24.19 -2.76 1.22
C GLU A 126 -23.59 -3.47 0.00
N TYR A 127 -22.69 -2.80 -0.71
CA TYR A 127 -21.95 -3.39 -1.83
C TYR A 127 -21.17 -4.64 -1.40
N LEU A 128 -20.42 -4.56 -0.30
CA LEU A 128 -19.58 -5.67 0.19
C LEU A 128 -20.38 -6.83 0.79
N ASN A 129 -21.63 -6.60 1.22
CA ASN A 129 -22.56 -7.67 1.57
C ASN A 129 -22.96 -8.50 0.34
N LYS A 130 -23.05 -7.86 -0.84
CA LYS A 130 -23.35 -8.53 -2.12
C LYS A 130 -22.10 -9.13 -2.77
N TYR A 131 -20.98 -8.42 -2.74
CA TYR A 131 -19.73 -8.81 -3.37
C TYR A 131 -18.62 -8.89 -2.33
N ARG A 132 -18.47 -10.08 -1.72
CA ARG A 132 -17.57 -10.32 -0.58
C ARG A 132 -16.08 -10.27 -0.93
N SER A 133 -15.72 -10.36 -2.21
CA SER A 133 -14.34 -10.29 -2.68
C SER A 133 -14.31 -9.61 -4.05
N VAL A 134 -13.56 -8.52 -4.15
CA VAL A 134 -13.50 -7.68 -5.36
C VAL A 134 -12.12 -7.08 -5.54
N GLY A 135 -11.68 -6.95 -6.80
CA GLY A 135 -10.44 -6.22 -7.11
C GLY A 135 -10.57 -4.74 -6.75
N VAL A 136 -9.51 -4.13 -6.23
CA VAL A 136 -9.50 -2.74 -5.71
C VAL A 136 -9.92 -1.74 -6.78
N ILE A 137 -9.39 -1.87 -7.99
CA ILE A 137 -9.72 -0.99 -9.12
C ILE A 137 -11.23 -1.04 -9.40
N ARG A 138 -11.80 -2.25 -9.40
CA ARG A 138 -13.23 -2.46 -9.63
C ARG A 138 -14.06 -1.89 -8.48
N PHE A 139 -13.64 -2.15 -7.25
CA PHE A 139 -14.29 -1.67 -6.03
C PHE A 139 -14.36 -0.15 -6.01
N LEU A 140 -13.23 0.53 -6.17
CA LEU A 140 -13.18 2.00 -6.18
C LEU A 140 -14.03 2.59 -7.30
N LYS A 141 -13.97 2.00 -8.50
CA LYS A 141 -14.81 2.43 -9.62
C LYS A 141 -16.31 2.25 -9.32
N ASP A 142 -16.70 1.10 -8.77
CA ASP A 142 -18.10 0.85 -8.40
C ASP A 142 -18.59 1.83 -7.32
N LEU A 143 -17.76 2.14 -6.33
CA LEU A 143 -18.10 3.15 -5.33
C LEU A 143 -18.35 4.51 -5.99
N SER A 144 -17.45 4.95 -6.89
CA SER A 144 -17.63 6.19 -7.65
C SER A 144 -18.92 6.17 -8.48
N ASP A 145 -19.19 5.08 -9.19
CA ASP A 145 -20.39 4.92 -10.02
C ASP A 145 -21.68 4.93 -9.16
N MET A 146 -21.61 4.53 -7.88
CA MET A 146 -22.69 4.64 -6.88
C MET A 146 -22.81 6.03 -6.24
N GLY A 147 -22.03 7.00 -6.71
CA GLY A 147 -22.06 8.40 -6.25
C GLY A 147 -21.39 8.62 -4.89
N ILE A 148 -20.45 7.76 -4.49
CA ILE A 148 -19.63 7.97 -3.29
C ILE A 148 -18.55 9.00 -3.62
N SER A 149 -18.44 10.03 -2.79
CA SER A 149 -17.62 11.20 -3.11
C SER A 149 -16.11 10.95 -2.96
N ASN A 150 -15.71 10.09 -2.02
CA ASN A 150 -14.31 9.76 -1.76
C ASN A 150 -14.11 8.24 -1.56
N PRO A 151 -14.07 7.45 -2.66
CA PRO A 151 -13.90 6.00 -2.61
C PRO A 151 -12.67 5.54 -1.83
N ASP A 152 -11.53 6.21 -2.04
CA ASP A 152 -10.26 5.90 -1.36
C ASP A 152 -10.36 6.13 0.15
N GLY A 153 -10.98 7.23 0.56
CA GLY A 153 -11.23 7.54 1.96
C GLY A 153 -12.14 6.50 2.63
N VAL A 154 -13.14 6.00 1.90
CA VAL A 154 -14.04 4.95 2.41
C VAL A 154 -13.31 3.61 2.53
N LEU A 155 -12.49 3.22 1.55
CA LEU A 155 -11.68 2.01 1.63
C LEU A 155 -10.76 2.04 2.87
N LYS A 156 -10.06 3.14 3.11
CA LYS A 156 -9.23 3.33 4.32
C LYS A 156 -10.04 3.17 5.60
N LYS A 157 -11.22 3.81 5.66
CA LYS A 157 -12.13 3.67 6.81
C LYS A 157 -12.52 2.20 7.02
N LEU A 158 -12.92 1.48 5.97
CA LEU A 158 -13.32 0.07 6.06
C LEU A 158 -12.19 -0.83 6.58
N ILE A 159 -10.94 -0.58 6.16
CA ILE A 159 -9.76 -1.29 6.67
C ILE A 159 -9.55 -0.97 8.15
N SER A 160 -9.60 0.32 8.53
CA SER A 160 -9.42 0.74 9.94
C SER A 160 -10.48 0.16 10.89
N LEU A 161 -11.71 -0.02 10.41
CA LEU A 161 -12.82 -0.64 11.15
C LEU A 161 -12.70 -2.18 11.20
N GLY A 162 -11.76 -2.78 10.46
CA GLY A 162 -11.61 -4.22 10.33
C GLY A 162 -12.77 -4.89 9.61
N TYR A 163 -13.49 -4.14 8.78
CA TYR A 163 -14.61 -4.64 7.97
C TYR A 163 -14.15 -5.30 6.68
N VAL A 164 -12.95 -4.94 6.22
CA VAL A 164 -12.32 -5.55 5.05
C VAL A 164 -10.84 -5.82 5.30
N ASP A 165 -10.38 -6.90 4.67
CA ASP A 165 -8.97 -7.29 4.62
C ASP A 165 -8.44 -7.07 3.19
N TYR A 166 -7.25 -6.50 3.10
CA TYR A 166 -6.58 -6.25 1.83
C TYR A 166 -5.59 -7.36 1.52
N SER A 167 -5.66 -7.91 0.30
CA SER A 167 -4.70 -8.89 -0.20
C SER A 167 -3.58 -8.23 -0.99
N HIS A 168 -2.36 -8.76 -0.88
CA HIS A 168 -1.19 -8.37 -1.68
C HIS A 168 -1.41 -8.39 -3.20
N PHE A 169 -2.45 -9.08 -3.69
CA PHE A 169 -2.83 -9.11 -5.11
C PHE A 169 -3.81 -7.99 -5.52
N GLY A 170 -4.08 -7.01 -4.65
CA GLY A 170 -5.00 -5.91 -4.96
C GLY A 170 -6.47 -6.31 -4.92
N VAL A 171 -6.83 -7.14 -3.93
CA VAL A 171 -8.21 -7.60 -3.72
C VAL A 171 -8.68 -7.18 -2.33
N VAL A 172 -9.89 -6.62 -2.26
CA VAL A 172 -10.61 -6.27 -1.04
C VAL A 172 -11.53 -7.44 -0.67
N ASN A 173 -11.32 -8.01 0.51
CA ASN A 173 -12.13 -9.10 1.04
C ASN A 173 -12.95 -8.62 2.23
N ALA A 174 -14.25 -8.86 2.22
CA ALA A 174 -15.12 -8.55 3.35
C ALA A 174 -14.85 -9.51 4.53
N SER A 175 -14.61 -8.94 5.70
CA SER A 175 -14.36 -9.71 6.93
C SER A 175 -15.68 -10.25 7.51
N GLN A 176 -15.58 -11.06 8.57
CA GLN A 176 -16.75 -11.51 9.33
C GLN A 176 -17.36 -10.40 10.21
N LYS A 177 -16.61 -9.32 10.45
CA LYS A 177 -17.04 -8.17 11.26
C LYS A 177 -17.88 -7.16 10.47
N LEU A 178 -17.94 -7.30 9.14
CA LEU A 178 -18.74 -6.44 8.27
C LEU A 178 -20.23 -6.51 8.68
N PRO A 179 -20.89 -5.38 8.97
CA PRO A 179 -22.31 -5.36 9.29
C PRO A 179 -23.16 -5.90 8.14
N LYS A 180 -24.12 -6.77 8.44
CA LYS A 180 -25.06 -7.31 7.44
C LYS A 180 -26.26 -6.39 7.30
N ILE A 181 -26.36 -5.72 6.16
CA ILE A 181 -27.54 -4.92 5.81
C ILE A 181 -28.50 -5.86 5.08
N SER A 182 -29.54 -6.32 5.76
CA SER A 182 -30.63 -7.05 5.11
C SER A 182 -31.47 -6.04 4.33
N ASP A 183 -31.42 -6.11 3.01
CA ASP A 183 -32.24 -5.30 2.14
C ASP A 183 -33.70 -5.77 2.29
N LYS A 184 -34.41 -5.23 3.29
CA LYS A 184 -35.86 -5.40 3.42
C LYS A 184 -36.56 -4.46 2.43
N ARG A 185 -36.21 -4.52 1.15
CA ARG A 185 -37.06 -3.94 0.10
C ARG A 185 -38.25 -4.87 0.01
N LEU A 186 -39.39 -4.41 0.52
CA LEU A 186 -40.65 -5.11 0.33
C LEU A 186 -40.92 -5.13 -1.17
N LEU A 187 -41.22 -6.32 -1.72
CA LEU A 187 -41.59 -6.53 -3.13
C LEU A 187 -42.75 -5.62 -3.59
N SER A 188 -43.46 -4.97 -2.66
CA SER A 188 -44.52 -3.99 -2.91
C SER A 188 -44.06 -2.67 -3.53
N GLU A 189 -42.77 -2.37 -3.56
CA GLU A 189 -42.24 -1.16 -4.26
C GLU A 189 -41.94 -1.41 -5.75
N TYR A 190 -42.17 -2.62 -6.26
CA TYR A 190 -41.85 -3.03 -7.63
C TYR A 190 -43.08 -3.36 -8.50
N ILE A 191 -44.30 -3.10 -8.01
CA ILE A 191 -45.57 -3.34 -8.72
C ILE A 191 -46.30 -2.02 -8.96
#